data_AF-A0A2E2C854-F1
#
_entry.id   AF-A0A2E2C854-F1
#
_cell.length_a   1.000
_cell.length_b   1.000
_cell.length_c   1.000
_cell.angle_alpha   90.00
_cell.angle_beta   90.00
_cell.angle_gamma   90.00
#
_symmetry.space_group_name_H-M   'P 1'
#
loop_
_entity.id
_entity.type
_entity.pdbx_description
1 polymer ?
#
loop_
_entity_poly.entity_id
_entity_poly.type
_entity_poly.pdbx_seq_one_letter_code
_entity_poly.pdbx_strand_id
1 'polypeptide(L)'
;MVFWNWFKRKPLDFEEVFGPLSSNAAQQFYATQFPDKNSYNSFGIKLPAPLLLDFEPLFAPVESFQFFGRPFKVGKRWIVAYDVECDTPAIVVNQDYQIQLEELGIDGSSEEYFVAEHFQAFLELLVIEEDE
;
A
#
# COMPACT_ATOMS: atom_id res chain seq x y z
N MET A 1 12.81 -13.50 -13.31
CA MET A 1 12.03 -13.04 -12.12
C MET A 1 11.37 -14.29 -11.54
N VAL A 2 11.48 -14.74 -10.28
CA VAL A 2 11.48 -14.06 -8.98
C VAL A 2 11.98 -15.05 -7.88
N PHE A 3 13.29 -15.28 -7.73
CA PHE A 3 13.80 -16.08 -6.58
C PHE A 3 13.81 -15.27 -5.26
N TRP A 4 13.74 -13.94 -5.35
CA TRP A 4 13.84 -13.02 -4.22
C TRP A 4 12.55 -12.87 -3.40
N ASN A 5 11.35 -13.13 -3.96
CA ASN A 5 10.09 -13.00 -3.20
C ASN A 5 9.91 -14.07 -2.11
N TRP A 6 10.64 -15.19 -2.18
CA TRP A 6 10.61 -16.21 -1.13
C TRP A 6 11.32 -15.79 0.16
N PHE A 7 12.28 -14.86 0.09
CA PHE A 7 13.04 -14.41 1.26
C PHE A 7 12.43 -13.21 1.98
N LYS A 8 11.34 -12.64 1.45
CA LYS A 8 10.68 -11.50 2.09
C LYS A 8 9.84 -11.99 3.27
N ARG A 9 10.13 -11.47 4.47
CA ARG A 9 9.38 -11.82 5.69
C ARG A 9 7.91 -11.47 5.51
N LYS A 10 7.04 -12.45 5.75
CA LYS A 10 5.59 -12.26 5.81
C LYS A 10 5.16 -11.91 7.24
N PRO A 11 4.06 -11.14 7.42
CA PRO A 11 3.56 -10.81 8.73
C PRO A 11 2.99 -12.03 9.44
N LEU A 12 3.07 -12.04 10.77
CA LEU A 12 2.41 -13.03 11.61
C LEU A 12 0.90 -12.80 11.66
N ASP A 13 0.50 -11.54 11.77
CA ASP A 13 -0.89 -11.07 11.83
C ASP A 13 -1.01 -9.64 11.28
N PHE A 14 -2.23 -9.11 11.27
CA PHE A 14 -2.51 -7.75 10.79
C PHE A 14 -2.11 -6.66 11.78
N GLU A 15 -1.99 -6.97 13.07
CA GLU A 15 -1.56 -6.02 14.09
C GLU A 15 -0.08 -5.68 13.91
N GLU A 16 0.75 -6.65 13.52
CA GLU A 16 2.16 -6.42 13.20
C GLU A 16 2.36 -5.43 12.04
N VAL A 17 1.41 -5.38 11.09
CA VAL A 17 1.50 -4.52 9.91
C VAL A 17 0.84 -3.17 10.17
N PHE A 18 -0.40 -3.18 10.64
CA PHE A 18 -1.29 -2.01 10.66
C PHE A 18 -1.54 -1.46 12.06
N GLY A 19 -0.91 -2.05 13.08
CA GLY A 19 -1.04 -1.64 14.46
C GLY A 19 -2.38 -2.02 15.09
N PRO A 20 -2.54 -1.81 16.40
CA PRO A 20 -3.71 -2.24 17.15
C PRO A 20 -4.99 -1.49 16.77
N LEU A 21 -4.86 -0.24 16.28
CA LEU A 21 -6.01 0.58 15.90
C LEU A 21 -6.68 0.08 14.62
N SER A 22 -5.90 -0.40 13.64
CA SER A 22 -6.43 -0.77 12.33
C SER A 22 -6.38 -2.27 12.03
N SER A 23 -5.88 -3.11 12.94
CA SER A 23 -5.77 -4.56 12.74
C SER A 23 -7.09 -5.22 12.34
N ASN A 24 -8.18 -4.88 13.03
CA ASN A 24 -9.52 -5.41 12.74
C ASN A 24 -10.06 -4.94 11.39
N ALA A 25 -9.90 -3.65 11.07
CA ALA A 25 -10.31 -3.09 9.78
C ALA A 25 -9.52 -3.73 8.62
N ALA A 26 -8.21 -3.91 8.80
CA ALA A 26 -7.37 -4.62 7.86
C ALA A 26 -7.82 -6.07 7.69
N GLN A 27 -8.09 -6.79 8.78
CA GLN A 27 -8.57 -8.16 8.68
C GLN A 27 -9.86 -8.28 7.87
N GLN A 28 -10.81 -7.37 8.08
CA GLN A 28 -12.09 -7.35 7.33
C GLN A 28 -11.88 -7.00 5.86
N PHE A 29 -11.09 -5.96 5.58
CA PHE A 29 -10.73 -5.58 4.21
C PHE A 29 -10.09 -6.76 3.48
N TYR A 30 -9.07 -7.37 4.08
CA TYR A 30 -8.34 -8.46 3.44
C TYR A 30 -9.17 -9.72 3.24
N ALA A 31 -10.02 -10.07 4.22
CA ALA A 31 -10.91 -11.23 4.10
C ALA A 31 -11.98 -11.07 3.01
N THR A 32 -12.37 -9.83 2.71
CA THR A 32 -13.37 -9.51 1.69
C THR A 32 -12.75 -9.44 0.30
N GLN A 33 -11.57 -8.81 0.20
CA GLN A 33 -10.97 -8.45 -1.08
C GLN A 33 -10.01 -9.49 -1.65
N PHE A 34 -9.53 -10.42 -0.83
CA PHE A 34 -8.52 -11.41 -1.23
C PHE A 34 -9.01 -12.83 -0.89
N PRO A 35 -9.50 -13.60 -1.88
CA PRO A 35 -10.04 -14.95 -1.65
C PRO A 35 -8.95 -15.93 -1.16
N ASP A 36 -7.68 -15.66 -1.48
CA ASP A 36 -6.54 -16.39 -0.94
C ASP A 36 -5.32 -15.49 -0.70
N LYS A 37 -4.35 -15.99 0.09
CA LYS A 37 -3.20 -15.20 0.56
C LYS A 37 -2.15 -14.89 -0.52
N ASN A 38 -2.25 -15.49 -1.69
CA ASN A 38 -1.37 -15.25 -2.84
C ASN A 38 -2.06 -14.41 -3.92
N SER A 39 -3.36 -14.12 -3.76
CA SER A 39 -4.10 -13.24 -4.65
C SER A 39 -3.61 -11.79 -4.55
N TYR A 40 -3.86 -11.06 -5.63
CA TYR A 40 -3.66 -9.62 -5.75
C TYR A 40 -4.96 -9.03 -6.29
N ASN A 41 -5.25 -7.79 -5.90
CA ASN A 41 -6.41 -7.05 -6.39
C ASN A 41 -6.03 -5.58 -6.53
N SER A 42 -6.57 -4.91 -7.54
CA SER A 42 -6.25 -3.52 -7.84
C SER A 42 -7.35 -2.60 -7.33
N PHE A 43 -6.95 -1.47 -6.76
CA PHE A 43 -7.88 -0.46 -6.25
C PHE A 43 -7.43 0.93 -6.69
N GLY A 44 -8.41 1.77 -7.01
CA GLY A 44 -8.16 3.20 -7.16
C GLY A 44 -7.92 3.83 -5.79
N ILE A 45 -6.94 4.72 -5.69
CA ILE A 45 -6.65 5.49 -4.48
C ILE A 45 -6.73 6.96 -4.84
N LYS A 46 -7.63 7.69 -4.16
CA LYS A 46 -7.70 9.14 -4.26
C LYS A 46 -6.57 9.76 -3.45
N LEU A 47 -5.54 10.25 -4.13
CA LEU A 47 -4.40 10.84 -3.45
C LEU A 47 -4.77 12.20 -2.84
N PRO A 48 -4.31 12.51 -1.60
CA PRO A 48 -4.41 13.83 -1.01
C PRO A 48 -3.86 14.93 -1.94
N ALA A 49 -4.53 16.09 -2.00
CA ALA A 49 -4.14 17.20 -2.86
C ALA A 49 -2.66 17.65 -2.72
N PRO A 50 -2.06 17.69 -1.52
CA PRO A 50 -0.64 18.00 -1.39
C PRO A 50 0.27 17.04 -2.16
N LEU A 51 -0.08 15.74 -2.18
CA LEU A 51 0.69 14.73 -2.91
C LEU A 51 0.54 14.89 -4.41
N LEU A 52 -0.68 15.12 -4.89
CA LEU A 52 -0.92 15.34 -6.32
C LEU A 52 -0.07 16.50 -6.87
N LEU A 53 0.09 17.59 -6.10
CA LEU A 53 0.92 18.72 -6.52
C LEU A 53 2.40 18.38 -6.64
N ASP A 54 2.92 17.48 -5.79
CA ASP A 54 4.32 17.06 -5.82
C ASP A 54 4.60 16.08 -6.97
N PHE A 55 3.60 15.29 -7.37
CA PHE A 55 3.71 14.28 -8.42
C PHE A 55 3.19 14.73 -9.80
N GLU A 56 2.47 15.85 -9.91
CA GLU A 56 2.00 16.37 -11.20
C GLU A 56 3.18 16.74 -12.12
N PRO A 57 3.11 16.39 -13.42
CA PRO A 57 1.95 15.90 -14.17
C PRO A 57 1.84 14.37 -14.28
N LEU A 58 2.64 13.62 -13.51
CA LEU A 58 2.77 12.17 -13.69
C LEU A 58 1.58 11.38 -13.12
N PHE A 59 0.83 11.97 -12.19
CA PHE A 59 -0.23 11.29 -11.43
C PHE A 59 -1.61 11.91 -11.70
N ALA A 60 -2.58 11.06 -12.00
CA ALA A 60 -4.00 11.36 -11.99
C ALA A 60 -4.52 11.53 -10.55
N PRO A 61 -5.66 12.23 -10.37
CA PRO A 61 -6.27 12.40 -9.04
C PRO A 61 -6.64 11.08 -8.32
N VAL A 62 -6.84 10.02 -9.09
CA VAL A 62 -7.08 8.65 -8.60
C VAL A 62 -6.08 7.75 -9.30
N GLU A 63 -5.27 7.06 -8.51
CA GLU A 63 -4.24 6.15 -9.02
C GLU A 63 -4.57 4.70 -8.75
N SER A 64 -4.18 3.82 -9.65
CA SER A 64 -4.42 2.39 -9.49
C SER A 64 -3.24 1.71 -8.80
N PHE A 65 -3.50 1.12 -7.64
CA PHE A 65 -2.52 0.34 -6.90
C PHE A 65 -2.91 -1.13 -6.83
N GLN A 66 -1.97 -2.02 -7.11
CA GLN A 66 -2.12 -3.46 -6.95
C GLN A 66 -1.73 -3.86 -5.53
N PHE A 67 -2.73 -4.22 -4.73
CA PHE A 67 -2.55 -4.68 -3.36
C PHE A 67 -2.20 -6.17 -3.34
N PHE A 68 -1.29 -6.53 -2.44
CA PHE A 68 -0.97 -7.92 -2.16
C PHE A 68 -1.91 -8.46 -1.10
N GLY A 69 -2.51 -9.65 -1.31
CA GLY A 69 -3.25 -10.35 -0.25
C GLY A 69 -2.39 -10.73 0.97
N ARG A 70 -1.07 -10.57 0.87
CA ARG A 70 -0.13 -10.59 1.99
C ARG A 70 0.97 -9.53 1.84
N PRO A 71 0.96 -8.50 2.71
CA PRO A 71 2.08 -7.58 2.85
C PRO A 71 3.39 -8.31 3.10
N PHE A 72 4.51 -7.64 2.84
CA PHE A 72 5.83 -8.18 3.12
C PHE A 72 6.80 -7.12 3.60
N LYS A 73 7.76 -7.52 4.42
CA LYS A 73 8.69 -6.59 5.07
C LYS A 73 9.88 -6.27 4.17
N VAL A 74 10.22 -4.99 4.08
CA VAL A 74 11.45 -4.48 3.47
C VAL A 74 12.07 -3.48 4.45
N GLY A 75 13.28 -3.77 4.93
CA GLY A 75 13.90 -2.96 5.97
C GLY A 75 13.02 -2.85 7.23
N LYS A 76 12.59 -1.62 7.56
CA LYS A 76 11.76 -1.32 8.73
C LYS A 76 10.26 -1.17 8.42
N ARG A 77 9.87 -1.23 7.16
CA ARG A 77 8.52 -0.95 6.67
C ARG A 77 7.87 -2.18 6.03
N TRP A 78 6.56 -2.13 5.92
CA TRP A 78 5.75 -3.14 5.22
C TRP A 78 5.31 -2.60 3.88
N ILE A 79 5.55 -3.35 2.81
CA ILE A 79 5.01 -3.03 1.49
C ILE A 79 3.62 -3.66 1.37
N VAL A 80 2.63 -2.86 0.97
CA VAL A 80 1.22 -3.23 0.91
C VAL A 80 0.73 -3.32 -0.54
N ALA A 81 1.14 -2.37 -1.37
CA ALA A 81 0.76 -2.31 -2.77
C ALA A 81 1.86 -1.62 -3.60
N TYR A 82 1.84 -1.86 -4.91
CA TYR A 82 2.60 -1.08 -5.89
C TYR A 82 1.66 -0.36 -6.83
N ASP A 83 2.11 0.77 -7.34
CA ASP A 83 1.50 1.41 -8.50
C ASP A 83 1.42 0.41 -9.67
N VAL A 84 0.29 0.36 -10.37
CA VAL A 84 0.04 -0.60 -11.45
C VAL A 84 0.84 -0.28 -12.71
N GLU A 85 1.11 1.00 -12.98
CA GLU A 85 1.73 1.44 -14.23
C GLU A 85 3.25 1.56 -14.10
N CYS A 86 3.72 2.09 -12.99
CA CYS A 86 5.09 2.55 -12.82
C CYS A 86 5.92 1.67 -11.85
N ASP A 87 5.31 0.66 -11.21
CA ASP A 87 5.87 -0.14 -10.09
C ASP A 87 6.24 0.70 -8.83
N THR A 88 6.42 2.01 -8.99
CA THR A 88 6.63 3.04 -7.96
C THR A 88 5.73 4.24 -8.25
N PRO A 89 5.20 4.93 -7.22
CA PRO A 89 5.46 4.73 -5.81
C PRO A 89 4.80 3.47 -5.26
N ALA A 90 5.29 3.00 -4.11
CA ALA A 90 4.71 1.90 -3.37
C ALA A 90 3.90 2.43 -2.18
N ILE A 91 2.79 1.76 -1.85
CA ILE A 91 2.11 2.01 -0.58
C ILE A 91 2.84 1.21 0.50
N VAL A 92 3.32 1.93 1.52
CA VAL A 92 4.06 1.35 2.64
C VAL A 92 3.43 1.69 3.98
N VAL A 93 3.62 0.79 4.95
CA VAL A 93 3.32 1.05 6.37
C VAL A 93 4.63 1.16 7.12
N ASN A 94 4.85 2.30 7.76
CA ASN A 94 6.04 2.52 8.55
C ASN A 94 5.94 1.86 9.94
N GLN A 95 7.00 1.98 10.72
CA GLN A 95 7.11 1.40 12.07
C GLN A 95 6.16 2.05 13.11
N ASP A 96 5.60 3.21 12.78
CA ASP A 96 4.59 3.92 13.59
C ASP A 96 3.16 3.66 13.07
N TYR A 97 2.99 2.71 12.15
CA TYR A 97 1.72 2.30 11.54
C TYR A 97 1.05 3.33 10.62
N GLN A 98 1.79 4.37 10.23
CA GLN A 98 1.31 5.36 9.27
C GLN A 98 1.42 4.81 7.84
N ILE A 99 0.48 5.25 6.99
CA ILE A 99 0.48 4.91 5.57
C ILE A 99 1.20 6.00 4.79
N GLN A 100 2.17 5.59 3.98
CA GLN A 100 3.00 6.48 3.18
C GLN A 100 3.05 5.97 1.74
N LEU A 101 3.26 6.90 0.80
CA LEU A 101 3.76 6.60 -0.54
C LEU A 101 5.28 6.68 -0.51
N GLU A 102 5.91 5.73 -1.17
CA GLU A 102 7.35 5.68 -1.27
C GLU A 102 7.78 5.61 -2.73
N GLU A 103 8.50 6.62 -3.17
CA GLU A 103 9.15 6.64 -4.46
C GLU A 103 10.61 6.16 -4.31
N LEU A 104 11.05 5.30 -5.21
CA LEU A 104 12.43 4.84 -5.26
C LEU A 104 13.16 5.56 -6.38
N GLY A 105 14.14 6.38 -6.00
CA GLY A 105 15.05 7.03 -6.95
C GLY A 105 15.96 6.02 -7.63
N ILE A 106 16.42 6.37 -8.85
CA ILE A 106 17.34 5.56 -9.65
C ILE A 106 18.69 5.34 -8.94
N ASP A 107 19.07 6.29 -8.08
CA ASP A 107 20.27 6.23 -7.24
C ASP A 107 20.10 5.38 -5.96
N GLY A 108 18.91 4.79 -5.76
CA GLY A 108 18.56 4.02 -4.58
C GLY A 108 18.15 4.89 -3.38
N SER A 109 18.00 6.20 -3.56
CA SER A 109 17.31 7.04 -2.58
C SER A 109 15.82 6.66 -2.50
N SER A 110 15.20 6.95 -1.35
CA SER A 110 13.75 6.80 -1.21
C SER A 110 13.16 8.07 -0.64
N GLU A 111 12.13 8.59 -1.30
CA GLU A 111 11.33 9.71 -0.81
C GLU A 111 10.01 9.15 -0.26
N GLU A 112 9.68 9.55 0.96
CA GLU A 112 8.50 9.07 1.68
C GLU A 112 7.51 10.22 1.86
N TYR A 113 6.28 9.97 1.45
CA TYR A 113 5.22 10.96 1.46
C TYR A 113 4.07 10.49 2.33
N PHE A 114 3.63 11.32 3.26
CA PHE A 114 2.53 10.98 4.16
C PHE A 114 1.19 10.90 3.42
N VAL A 115 0.46 9.80 3.64
CA VAL A 115 -0.89 9.59 3.06
C VAL A 115 -1.96 9.61 4.14
N ALA A 116 -1.78 8.81 5.20
CA ALA A 116 -2.77 8.67 6.27
C ALA A 116 -2.13 8.24 7.60
N GLU A 117 -2.75 8.61 8.71
CA GLU A 117 -2.24 8.30 10.06
C GLU A 117 -2.28 6.81 10.40
N HIS A 118 -3.22 6.07 9.82
CA HIS A 118 -3.38 4.63 10.03
C HIS A 118 -4.23 4.01 8.91
N PHE A 119 -4.23 2.68 8.81
CA PHE A 119 -4.89 1.97 7.72
C PHE A 119 -6.40 2.22 7.65
N GLN A 120 -7.10 2.34 8.78
CA GLN A 120 -8.54 2.67 8.76
C GLN A 120 -8.84 4.03 8.11
N ALA A 121 -8.03 5.08 8.35
CA ALA A 121 -8.21 6.37 7.70
C ALA A 121 -7.86 6.28 6.21
N PHE A 122 -6.86 5.47 5.87
CA PHE A 122 -6.49 5.19 4.48
C PHE A 122 -7.62 4.51 3.69
N LEU A 123 -8.46 3.66 4.33
CA LEU A 123 -9.59 3.04 3.65
C LEU A 123 -10.61 4.06 3.10
N GLU A 124 -10.67 5.27 3.66
CA GLU A 124 -11.54 6.36 3.16
C GLU A 124 -11.05 6.95 1.83
N LEU A 125 -9.81 6.67 1.45
CA LEU A 125 -9.20 7.09 0.18
C LEU A 125 -9.37 6.04 -0.92
N LEU A 126 -9.80 4.82 -0.59
CA LEU A 126 -10.05 3.76 -1.56
C LEU A 126 -11.27 4.09 -2.41
N VAL A 127 -11.09 3.95 -3.72
CA VAL A 127 -12.14 3.94 -4.73
C VAL A 127 -12.26 2.50 -5.21
N ILE A 128 -13.31 1.83 -4.73
CA ILE A 128 -13.71 0.52 -5.24
C ILE A 128 -14.73 0.81 -6.33
N GLU A 129 -14.33 0.63 -7.59
CA GLU A 129 -15.29 0.63 -8.69
C GLU A 129 -16.16 -0.63 -8.52
N GLU A 130 -17.44 -0.45 -8.24
CA GLU A 130 -18.39 -1.57 -8.32
C GLU A 130 -18.53 -1.93 -9.79
N ASP A 131 -18.18 -3.17 -10.16
CA ASP A 131 -18.43 -3.70 -11.51
C ASP A 131 -19.92 -3.49 -11.86
N GLU A 132 -20.20 -2.74 -12.93
CA GLU A 132 -21.54 -2.60 -13.51
C GLU A 132 -22.12 -3.94 -14.02
#